data_AF-A0AAE0RCI4-F1
#
_entry.id   AF-A0AAE0RCI4-F1
#
_cell.length_a   1.000
_cell.length_b   1.000
_cell.length_c   1.000
_cell.angle_alpha   90.00
_cell.angle_beta   90.00
_cell.angle_gamma   90.00
#
_symmetry.space_group_name_H-M   'P 1'
#
loop_
_entity.id
_entity.type
_entity.pdbx_description
1 polymer ?
#
loop_
_entity_poly.entity_id
_entity_poly.type
_entity_poly.pdbx_seq_one_letter_code
_entity_poly.pdbx_strand_id
1 'polypeptide(L)'
;SPSPCLSLSLSVSVFSLSLSLSLSLSLSRLYKEDSMTDDDCSHVISALVLNPSHLRELNLNRNKPGESGLRDLCDFLKNPKCTLQTLKLWRSVKGKSCTDLFSALCTNPSHIRELDLSGCELGDSGVEKLCDLLKKKRV
;
A
#
# COMPACT_ATOMS: atom_id res chain seq x y z
N SER A 1 -1.18 -25.64 -36.75
CA SER A 1 -0.95 -24.32 -36.12
C SER A 1 -2.10 -24.04 -35.17
N PRO A 2 -1.87 -23.79 -33.87
CA PRO A 2 -2.95 -23.42 -32.96
C PRO A 2 -3.59 -22.11 -33.43
N SER A 3 -4.91 -22.00 -33.33
CA SER A 3 -5.66 -20.81 -33.71
C SER A 3 -5.22 -19.61 -32.83
N PRO A 4 -5.16 -18.38 -33.39
CA PRO A 4 -4.67 -17.19 -32.67
C PRO A 4 -5.46 -16.89 -31.38
N CYS A 5 -6.72 -17.34 -31.28
CA CYS A 5 -7.51 -17.21 -30.06
C CYS A 5 -6.99 -18.06 -28.89
N LEU A 6 -6.45 -19.26 -29.16
CA LEU A 6 -5.88 -20.11 -28.12
C LEU A 6 -4.57 -19.54 -27.56
N SER A 7 -3.72 -18.94 -28.41
CA SER A 7 -2.46 -18.35 -27.94
C SER A 7 -2.68 -17.08 -27.11
N LEU A 8 -3.65 -16.24 -27.48
CA LEU A 8 -4.05 -15.08 -26.66
C LEU A 8 -4.65 -15.52 -25.32
N SER A 9 -5.53 -16.52 -25.31
CA SER A 9 -6.16 -17.02 -24.08
C SER A 9 -5.14 -17.63 -23.10
N LEU A 10 -4.17 -18.41 -23.60
CA LEU A 10 -3.08 -18.94 -22.77
C LEU A 10 -2.18 -17.82 -22.26
N SER A 11 -1.84 -16.83 -23.09
CA SER A 11 -1.02 -15.67 -22.70
C SER A 11 -1.65 -14.86 -21.55
N VAL A 12 -2.95 -14.53 -21.67
CA VAL A 12 -3.70 -13.80 -20.63
C VAL A 12 -3.79 -14.62 -19.34
N SER A 13 -4.00 -15.94 -19.45
CA SER A 13 -4.10 -16.83 -18.29
C SER A 13 -2.76 -16.92 -17.54
N VAL A 14 -1.65 -17.10 -18.26
CA VAL A 14 -0.30 -17.17 -17.69
C VAL A 14 0.10 -15.84 -17.05
N PHE A 15 -0.23 -14.70 -17.67
CA PHE A 15 0.04 -13.38 -17.10
C PHE A 15 -0.77 -13.16 -15.82
N SER A 16 -2.06 -13.53 -15.82
CA SER A 16 -2.94 -13.44 -14.65
C SER A 16 -2.47 -14.34 -13.49
N LEU A 17 -2.06 -15.58 -13.79
CA LEU A 17 -1.49 -16.51 -12.81
C LEU A 17 -0.15 -16.02 -12.24
N SER A 18 0.74 -15.52 -13.10
CA SER A 18 2.03 -14.94 -12.68
C SER A 18 1.83 -13.73 -11.77
N LEU A 19 0.93 -12.83 -12.14
CA LEU A 19 0.58 -11.65 -11.34
C LEU A 19 -0.06 -12.06 -10.01
N SER A 20 -0.97 -13.03 -10.01
CA SER A 20 -1.62 -13.56 -8.81
C SER A 20 -0.63 -14.24 -7.86
N LEU A 21 0.28 -15.06 -8.37
CA LEU A 21 1.31 -15.73 -7.57
C LEU A 21 2.33 -14.72 -7.02
N SER A 22 2.77 -13.77 -7.84
CA SER A 22 3.64 -12.66 -7.42
C SER A 22 2.99 -11.82 -6.32
N LEU A 23 1.70 -11.50 -6.47
CA LEU A 23 0.91 -10.80 -5.46
C LEU A 23 0.81 -11.64 -4.18
N SER A 24 0.50 -12.93 -4.27
CA SER A 24 0.40 -13.82 -3.11
C SER A 24 1.73 -13.96 -2.36
N LEU A 25 2.85 -14.04 -3.07
CA LEU A 25 4.20 -14.10 -2.48
C LEU A 25 4.62 -12.75 -1.88
N SER A 26 4.19 -11.64 -2.48
CA SER A 26 4.41 -10.30 -1.95
C SER A 26 3.61 -10.10 -0.67
N LEU A 27 2.34 -10.53 -0.65
CA LEU A 27 1.48 -10.46 0.54
C LEU A 27 2.02 -11.30 1.70
N SER A 28 2.55 -12.50 1.44
CA SER A 28 3.11 -13.34 2.51
C SER A 28 4.34 -12.71 3.20
N ARG A 29 5.09 -11.84 2.50
CA ARG A 29 6.20 -11.05 3.08
C ARG A 29 5.68 -9.95 4.01
N LEU A 30 4.54 -9.35 3.72
CA LEU A 30 3.94 -8.30 4.55
C LEU A 30 3.54 -8.79 5.95
N TYR A 31 3.13 -10.05 6.06
CA TYR A 31 2.77 -10.67 7.34
C TYR A 31 3.99 -11.04 8.20
N LYS A 32 5.22 -10.92 7.69
CA LYS A 32 6.43 -11.28 8.41
C LYS A 32 7.11 -10.01 8.92
N GLU A 33 6.93 -9.72 10.21
CA GLU A 33 7.56 -8.59 10.91
C GLU A 33 9.09 -8.57 10.74
N ASP A 34 9.68 -7.37 10.66
CA ASP A 34 11.13 -7.10 10.58
C ASP A 34 11.86 -7.77 9.40
N SER A 35 11.15 -8.13 8.31
CA SER A 35 11.75 -8.87 7.19
C SER A 35 11.81 -8.10 5.86
N MET A 36 11.10 -6.97 5.74
CA MET A 36 11.09 -6.18 4.51
C MET A 36 12.16 -5.10 4.48
N THR A 37 12.83 -4.99 3.33
CA THR A 37 13.67 -3.85 2.95
C THR A 37 12.86 -2.77 2.21
N ASP A 38 13.50 -1.62 1.92
CA ASP A 38 12.91 -0.53 1.10
C ASP A 38 12.50 -1.06 -0.29
N ASP A 39 13.40 -1.81 -0.95
CA ASP A 39 13.15 -2.42 -2.26
C ASP A 39 12.02 -3.46 -2.20
N ASP A 40 11.97 -4.30 -1.16
CA ASP A 40 10.86 -5.25 -0.98
C ASP A 40 9.52 -4.50 -0.88
N CYS A 41 9.49 -3.37 -0.18
CA CYS A 41 8.28 -2.55 -0.08
C CYS A 41 7.89 -1.97 -1.43
N SER A 42 8.83 -1.38 -2.18
CA SER A 42 8.53 -0.83 -3.51
C SER A 42 8.00 -1.90 -4.47
N HIS A 43 8.58 -3.11 -4.46
CA HIS A 43 8.07 -4.25 -5.25
C HIS A 43 6.66 -4.66 -4.86
N VAL A 44 6.37 -4.73 -3.55
CA VAL A 44 5.04 -5.05 -3.06
C VAL A 44 4.05 -3.98 -3.53
N ILE A 45 4.33 -2.69 -3.29
CA ILE A 45 3.43 -1.61 -3.69
C ILE A 45 3.18 -1.63 -5.20
N SER A 46 4.23 -1.86 -6.00
CA SER A 46 4.10 -1.99 -7.46
C SER A 46 3.17 -3.14 -7.85
N ALA A 47 3.27 -4.30 -7.19
CA ALA A 47 2.33 -5.40 -7.39
C ALA A 47 0.89 -5.04 -6.97
N LEU A 48 0.72 -4.25 -5.90
CA LEU A 48 -0.59 -3.76 -5.46
C LEU A 48 -1.21 -2.77 -6.46
N VAL A 49 -0.42 -1.88 -7.07
CA VAL A 49 -0.87 -0.91 -8.09
C VAL A 49 -1.41 -1.62 -9.33
N LEU A 50 -0.85 -2.77 -9.70
CA LEU A 50 -1.31 -3.56 -10.85
C LEU A 50 -2.65 -4.27 -10.58
N ASN A 51 -3.03 -4.47 -9.32
CA ASN A 51 -4.32 -5.09 -8.95
C ASN A 51 -4.99 -4.40 -7.73
N PRO A 52 -5.41 -3.13 -7.87
CA PRO A 52 -5.82 -2.29 -6.74
C PRO A 52 -7.24 -2.60 -6.20
N SER A 53 -8.04 -3.40 -6.93
CA SER A 53 -9.47 -3.59 -6.65
C SER A 53 -9.79 -4.60 -5.54
N HIS A 54 -8.82 -5.45 -5.15
CA HIS A 54 -9.06 -6.54 -4.18
C HIS A 54 -8.36 -6.34 -2.83
N LEU A 55 -7.41 -5.42 -2.75
CA LEU A 55 -6.66 -5.20 -1.51
C LEU A 55 -7.49 -4.39 -0.52
N ARG A 56 -7.95 -5.04 0.55
CA ARG A 56 -8.68 -4.40 1.65
C ARG A 56 -7.81 -4.10 2.87
N GLU A 57 -6.78 -4.90 3.11
CA GLU A 57 -5.89 -4.76 4.25
C GLU A 57 -4.43 -4.82 3.81
N LEU A 58 -3.64 -3.86 4.32
CA LEU A 58 -2.21 -3.79 4.16
C LEU A 58 -1.59 -3.64 5.56
N ASN A 59 -0.87 -4.67 5.98
CA ASN A 59 -0.14 -4.67 7.23
C ASN A 59 1.36 -4.59 6.93
N LEU A 60 1.99 -3.49 7.32
CA LEU A 60 3.43 -3.28 7.26
C LEU A 60 4.02 -3.13 8.65
N ASN A 61 3.34 -3.60 9.71
CA ASN A 61 3.82 -3.49 11.08
C ASN A 61 5.24 -4.02 11.22
N ARG A 62 6.09 -3.25 11.93
CA ARG A 62 7.49 -3.56 12.19
C ARG A 62 8.31 -3.85 10.92
N ASN A 63 7.88 -3.34 9.78
CA ASN A 63 8.68 -3.36 8.56
C ASN A 63 9.26 -1.98 8.29
N LYS A 64 10.35 -1.91 7.52
CA LYS A 64 11.04 -0.66 7.21
C LYS A 64 10.88 -0.37 5.72
N PRO A 65 9.72 0.19 5.30
CA PRO A 65 9.44 0.49 3.90
C PRO A 65 10.37 1.53 3.28
N GLY A 66 11.28 2.14 4.06
CA GLY A 66 12.22 3.15 3.56
C GLY A 66 11.53 4.39 3.01
N GLU A 67 12.29 5.28 2.40
CA GLU A 67 11.72 6.49 1.78
C GLU A 67 11.03 6.16 0.47
N SER A 68 11.58 5.22 -0.32
CA SER A 68 11.05 4.90 -1.64
C SER A 68 9.76 4.09 -1.54
N GLY A 69 9.71 3.06 -0.69
CA GLY A 69 8.50 2.28 -0.47
C GLY A 69 7.39 3.09 0.18
N LEU A 70 7.71 4.07 1.04
CA LEU A 70 6.71 5.02 1.56
C LEU A 70 6.19 5.98 0.50
N ARG A 71 7.05 6.50 -0.38
CA ARG A 71 6.61 7.34 -1.51
C ARG A 71 5.66 6.57 -2.42
N ASP A 72 6.02 5.34 -2.77
CA ASP A 72 5.20 4.49 -3.62
C ASP A 72 3.86 4.18 -2.93
N LEU A 73 3.86 3.91 -1.61
CA LEU A 73 2.64 3.74 -0.83
C LEU A 73 1.75 5.00 -0.88
N CYS A 74 2.34 6.19 -0.77
CA CYS A 74 1.59 7.44 -0.88
C CYS A 74 0.92 7.57 -2.26
N ASP A 75 1.63 7.23 -3.34
CA ASP A 75 1.08 7.31 -4.69
C ASP A 75 0.00 6.24 -4.93
N PHE A 76 0.16 5.05 -4.37
CA PHE A 76 -0.90 4.03 -4.32
C PHE A 76 -2.15 4.53 -3.60
N LEU A 77 -2.00 5.18 -2.44
CA LEU A 77 -3.12 5.73 -1.67
C LEU A 77 -3.85 6.87 -2.40
N LYS A 78 -3.13 7.68 -3.20
CA LYS A 78 -3.73 8.72 -4.07
C LYS A 78 -4.49 8.15 -5.26
N ASN A 79 -4.27 6.88 -5.62
CA ASN A 79 -4.95 6.26 -6.76
C ASN A 79 -6.46 6.19 -6.49
N PRO A 80 -7.33 6.72 -7.38
CA PRO A 80 -8.78 6.69 -7.20
C PRO A 80 -9.37 5.28 -7.23
N LYS A 81 -8.63 4.29 -7.77
CA LYS A 81 -9.02 2.87 -7.76
C LYS A 81 -8.57 2.14 -6.49
N CYS A 82 -7.87 2.79 -5.57
CA CYS A 82 -7.45 2.18 -4.32
C CYS A 82 -8.68 1.83 -3.47
N THR A 83 -8.79 0.56 -3.09
CA THR A 83 -9.93 0.04 -2.32
C THR A 83 -9.57 -0.32 -0.86
N LEU A 84 -8.37 0.09 -0.43
CA LEU A 84 -7.79 -0.22 0.87
C LEU A 84 -8.64 0.34 2.01
N GLN A 85 -8.96 -0.52 2.97
CA GLN A 85 -9.77 -0.20 4.15
C GLN A 85 -8.96 -0.19 5.44
N THR A 86 -7.94 -1.04 5.53
CA THR A 86 -7.10 -1.17 6.72
C THR A 86 -5.64 -0.97 6.34
N LEU A 87 -4.98 0.00 6.98
CA LEU A 87 -3.54 0.24 6.85
C LEU A 87 -2.89 0.21 8.24
N LYS A 88 -1.96 -0.71 8.44
CA LYS A 88 -1.23 -0.87 9.71
C LYS A 88 0.26 -0.63 9.48
N LEU A 89 0.83 0.36 10.17
CA LEU A 89 2.23 0.79 10.04
C LEU A 89 2.94 0.87 11.40
N TRP A 90 2.54 0.06 12.38
CA TRP A 90 3.09 0.11 13.75
C TRP A 90 4.62 0.03 13.74
N ARG A 91 5.29 1.08 14.25
CA ARG A 91 6.76 1.25 14.26
C ARG A 91 7.44 1.20 12.89
N SER A 92 6.71 1.47 11.81
CA SER A 92 7.21 1.33 10.43
C SER A 92 7.59 2.65 9.77
N VAL A 93 7.16 3.78 10.32
CA VAL A 93 7.39 5.12 9.74
C VAL A 93 8.20 6.01 10.69
N LYS A 94 9.19 6.71 10.14
CA LYS A 94 10.00 7.70 10.86
C LYS A 94 10.24 8.95 9.99
N GLY A 95 10.10 10.13 10.59
CA GLY A 95 10.60 11.39 10.01
C GLY A 95 9.70 12.04 8.94
N LYS A 96 10.32 12.72 7.97
CA LYS A 96 9.65 13.62 7.00
C LYS A 96 8.58 12.92 6.13
N SER A 97 8.76 11.63 5.87
CA SER A 97 7.86 10.77 5.08
C SER A 97 6.44 10.65 5.65
N CYS A 98 6.24 10.98 6.93
CA CYS A 98 4.91 11.07 7.54
C CYS A 98 4.02 12.12 6.89
N THR A 99 4.57 13.28 6.49
CA THR A 99 3.76 14.39 5.95
C THR A 99 3.14 14.04 4.59
N ASP A 100 3.90 13.35 3.74
CA ASP A 100 3.42 12.90 2.43
C ASP A 100 2.36 11.81 2.56
N LEU A 101 2.53 10.90 3.53
CA LEU A 101 1.53 9.88 3.85
C LEU A 101 0.19 10.50 4.25
N PHE A 102 0.19 11.49 5.15
CA PHE A 102 -1.05 12.16 5.54
C PHE A 102 -1.69 12.96 4.42
N SER A 103 -0.88 13.57 3.56
CA SER A 103 -1.38 14.26 2.37
C SER A 103 -2.05 13.29 1.40
N ALA A 104 -1.48 12.10 1.20
CA ALA A 104 -2.09 11.04 0.40
C ALA A 104 -3.42 10.55 0.99
N LEU A 105 -3.46 10.31 2.31
CA LEU A 105 -4.67 9.93 3.05
C LEU A 105 -5.79 10.99 2.92
N CYS A 106 -5.44 12.27 2.80
CA CYS A 106 -6.41 13.36 2.60
C CYS A 106 -7.02 13.40 1.20
N THR A 107 -6.35 12.84 0.19
CA THR A 107 -6.77 12.90 -1.22
C THR A 107 -7.80 11.81 -1.55
N ASN A 108 -7.72 10.65 -0.89
CA ASN A 108 -8.69 9.56 -1.04
C ASN A 108 -9.18 9.03 0.33
N PRO A 109 -9.84 9.88 1.15
CA PRO A 109 -10.10 9.56 2.55
C PRO A 109 -11.23 8.54 2.76
N SER A 110 -12.08 8.28 1.76
CA SER A 110 -13.36 7.58 1.94
C SER A 110 -13.22 6.07 2.19
N HIS A 111 -12.12 5.45 1.77
CA HIS A 111 -12.00 3.99 1.81
C HIS A 111 -11.37 3.44 3.09
N ILE A 112 -10.41 4.16 3.66
CA ILE A 112 -9.73 3.71 4.89
C ILE A 112 -10.68 3.84 6.09
N ARG A 113 -10.91 2.73 6.77
CA ARG A 113 -11.73 2.61 7.99
C ARG A 113 -10.87 2.41 9.23
N GLU A 114 -9.72 1.75 9.06
CA GLU A 114 -8.77 1.46 10.14
C GLU A 114 -7.38 1.94 9.73
N LEU A 115 -6.75 2.73 10.58
CA LEU A 115 -5.41 3.25 10.39
C LEU A 115 -4.65 3.11 11.71
N ASP A 116 -3.65 2.24 11.74
CA ASP A 116 -2.76 2.07 12.89
C ASP A 116 -1.39 2.69 12.58
N LEU A 117 -1.08 3.79 13.25
CA LEU A 117 0.21 4.49 13.20
C LEU A 117 0.91 4.47 14.56
N SER A 118 0.52 3.55 15.45
CA SER A 118 1.08 3.48 16.79
C SER A 118 2.60 3.34 16.72
N GLY A 119 3.33 3.96 17.66
CA GLY A 119 4.80 3.86 17.70
C GLY A 119 5.54 4.42 16.47
N CYS A 120 4.87 5.15 15.57
CA CYS A 120 5.51 5.93 14.51
C CYS A 120 5.98 7.30 15.03
N GLU A 121 7.09 7.78 14.51
CA GLU A 121 7.63 9.11 14.82
C GLU A 121 7.08 10.12 13.80
N LEU A 122 5.88 10.65 14.07
CA LEU A 122 5.15 11.52 13.14
C LEU A 122 5.69 12.96 13.08
N GLY A 123 6.28 13.44 14.18
CA GLY A 123 6.64 14.86 14.35
C GLY A 123 5.42 15.80 14.38
N ASP A 124 5.64 17.06 14.74
CA ASP A 124 4.57 18.05 14.93
C ASP A 124 3.75 18.28 13.64
N SER A 125 4.43 18.37 12.49
CA SER A 125 3.77 18.55 11.19
C SER A 125 2.92 17.34 10.78
N GLY A 126 3.37 16.12 11.12
CA GLY A 126 2.60 14.90 10.89
C GLY A 126 1.34 14.85 11.75
N VAL A 127 1.45 15.24 13.03
CA VAL A 127 0.30 15.31 13.95
C VAL A 127 -0.71 16.36 13.49
N GLU A 128 -0.27 17.52 13.02
CA GLU A 128 -1.16 18.57 12.47
C GLU A 128 -1.96 18.04 11.28
N LYS A 129 -1.31 17.39 10.31
CA LYS A 129 -1.97 16.79 9.14
C LYS A 129 -2.92 15.66 9.51
N LEU A 130 -2.57 14.84 10.52
CA LEU A 130 -3.47 13.83 11.05
C LEU A 130 -4.71 14.45 11.68
N CYS A 131 -4.57 15.55 12.43
CA CYS A 131 -5.72 16.29 12.99
C CYS A 131 -6.65 16.79 11.89
N ASP A 132 -6.11 17.35 10.80
CA ASP A 132 -6.90 17.81 9.66
C ASP A 132 -7.63 16.66 8.95
N LEU A 133 -6.99 15.51 8.77
CA LEU A 133 -7.60 14.31 8.22
C LEU A 133 -8.79 13.84 9.08
N LEU A 134 -8.62 13.80 10.40
CA LEU A 134 -9.66 13.35 11.34
C LEU A 134 -10.84 14.32 11.40
N LYS A 135 -10.62 15.63 11.22
CA LYS A 135 -11.70 16.62 11.09
C LYS A 135 -12.53 16.39 9.83
N LYS A 136 -11.88 16.07 8.69
CA LYS A 136 -12.57 15.80 7.41
C LYS A 136 -13.45 14.55 7.43
N LYS A 137 -13.08 13.52 8.19
CA LYS A 137 -13.87 12.28 8.31
C LYS A 137 -15.09 12.36 9.23
N ARG A 138 -15.20 13.43 10.03
CA ARG A 138 -16.32 13.63 10.97
C ARG A 138 -17.49 14.40 10.35
N VAL A 139 -17.49 14.60 9.03
CA VAL A 139 -18.54 15.29 8.26
C VAL A 139 -19.16 14.28 7.30
#